data_AF-A0A8B6G5S5-F1
#
_entry.id   AF-A0A8B6G5S5-F1
#
_cell.length_a   1.000
_cell.length_b   1.000
_cell.length_c   1.000
_cell.angle_alpha   90.00
_cell.angle_beta   90.00
_cell.angle_gamma   90.00
#
_symmetry.space_group_name_H-M   'P 1'
#
loop_
_entity.id
_entity.type
_entity.pdbx_description
1 polymer ?
#
loop_
_entity_poly.entity_id
_entity_poly.type
_entity_poly.pdbx_seq_one_letter_code
_entity_poly.pdbx_strand_id
1 'polypeptide(L)'
;MQPSVVEHIGLILQDLTFINIGNQDFLQDGNINFAKRWQQFHILDSMRRFKKDKYEMKKSERILSVFNNFDDCLSEESLWQISEKIKPRGKKKEFKPES
;
A
#
# COMPACT_ATOMS: atom_id res chain seq x y z
N MET A 1 -8.07 13.72 14.49
CA MET A 1 -8.22 12.60 13.53
C MET A 1 -7.04 11.67 13.77
N GLN A 2 -7.25 10.45 14.25
CA GLN A 2 -6.17 9.45 14.32
C GLN A 2 -5.95 8.90 12.90
N PRO A 3 -4.72 8.77 12.38
CA PRO A 3 -4.51 8.30 11.02
C PRO A 3 -4.79 6.80 10.94
N SER A 4 -5.37 6.34 9.84
CA SER A 4 -5.83 4.96 9.68
C SER A 4 -4.66 3.98 9.58
N VAL A 5 -4.79 2.75 10.11
CA VAL A 5 -3.71 1.74 10.14
C VAL A 5 -3.12 1.47 8.74
N VAL A 6 -3.93 1.56 7.69
CA VAL A 6 -3.53 1.33 6.29
C VAL A 6 -2.58 2.43 5.80
N GLU A 7 -2.79 3.69 6.19
CA GLU A 7 -1.89 4.81 5.85
C GLU A 7 -0.52 4.68 6.54
N HIS A 8 -0.47 4.07 7.73
CA HIS A 8 0.76 3.93 8.50
C HIS A 8 1.73 2.88 7.94
N ILE A 9 1.23 1.80 7.33
CA ILE A 9 2.09 0.70 6.83
C ILE A 9 3.05 1.21 5.75
N GLY A 10 2.57 2.03 4.81
CA GLY A 10 3.42 2.59 3.75
C GLY A 10 4.56 3.46 4.29
N LEU A 11 4.26 4.34 5.24
CA LEU A 11 5.26 5.21 5.88
C LEU A 11 6.29 4.41 6.68
N ILE A 12 5.85 3.39 7.41
CA ILE A 12 6.74 2.53 8.18
C ILE A 12 7.66 1.72 7.27
N LEU A 13 7.13 1.17 6.17
CA LEU A 13 7.93 0.44 5.19
C LEU A 13 8.96 1.35 4.52
N GLN A 14 8.59 2.60 4.24
CA GLN A 14 9.51 3.62 3.74
C GLN A 14 10.62 3.91 4.75
N ASP A 15 10.29 4.16 6.02
CA ASP A 15 11.28 4.44 7.07
C ASP A 15 12.23 3.25 7.29
N LEU A 16 11.70 2.02 7.32
CA LEU A 16 12.52 0.81 7.39
C LEU A 16 13.47 0.69 6.19
N THR A 17 12.98 1.00 5.00
CA THR A 17 13.78 0.98 3.77
C THR A 17 14.89 2.02 3.83
N PHE A 18 14.58 3.24 4.28
CA PHE A 18 15.55 4.32 4.43
C PHE A 18 16.68 3.94 5.40
N ILE A 19 16.34 3.41 6.58
CA ILE A 19 17.34 2.97 7.56
C ILE A 19 18.16 1.79 7.03
N ASN A 20 17.52 0.87 6.32
CA ASN A 20 18.20 -0.31 5.79
C ASN A 20 19.25 0.05 4.72
N ILE A 21 18.90 0.96 3.81
CA ILE A 21 19.79 1.40 2.73
C ILE A 21 20.86 2.36 3.26
N GLY A 22 20.49 3.28 4.16
CA GLY A 22 21.39 4.33 4.65
C GLY A 22 22.45 3.86 5.66
N ASN A 23 22.25 2.70 6.31
CA ASN A 23 23.15 2.22 7.36
C ASN A 23 23.62 0.79 7.08
N GLN A 24 24.93 0.56 7.20
CA GLN A 24 25.50 -0.79 7.11
C GLN A 24 25.16 -1.63 8.35
N ASP A 25 25.01 -2.94 8.15
CA ASP A 25 24.71 -3.89 9.24
C ASP A 25 25.87 -4.05 10.23
N PHE A 26 27.09 -3.81 9.74
CA PHE A 26 28.32 -3.87 10.51
C PHE A 26 29.04 -2.53 10.44
N LEU A 27 29.76 -2.22 11.51
CA LEU A 27 30.72 -1.12 11.57
C LEU A 27 31.99 -1.50 10.79
N GLN A 28 32.89 -0.54 10.59
CA GLN A 28 34.12 -0.74 9.80
C GLN A 28 35.06 -1.79 10.40
N ASP A 29 34.95 -2.05 11.70
CA ASP A 29 35.70 -3.06 12.45
C ASP A 29 35.03 -4.45 12.42
N GLY A 30 33.92 -4.61 11.69
CA GLY A 30 33.16 -5.85 11.59
C GLY A 30 32.20 -6.11 12.75
N ASN A 31 32.13 -5.22 13.75
CA ASN A 31 31.17 -5.34 14.84
C ASN A 31 29.75 -4.99 14.38
N ILE A 32 28.73 -5.55 15.04
CA ILE A 32 27.33 -5.28 14.71
C ILE A 32 27.00 -3.80 14.95
N ASN A 33 26.34 -3.16 13.98
CA ASN A 33 25.82 -1.82 14.13
C ASN A 33 24.53 -1.81 14.97
N PHE A 34 24.69 -1.75 16.30
CA PHE A 34 23.55 -1.69 17.22
C PHE A 34 22.70 -0.43 17.05
N ALA A 35 23.27 0.69 16.59
CA ALA A 35 22.50 1.90 16.32
C ALA A 35 21.45 1.64 15.22
N LYS A 36 21.84 0.98 14.13
CA LYS A 36 20.89 0.55 13.07
C LYS A 36 19.77 -0.33 13.64
N ARG A 37 20.14 -1.35 14.43
CA ARG A 37 19.17 -2.28 15.03
C ARG A 37 18.21 -1.57 15.99
N TRP A 38 18.71 -0.61 16.75
CA TRP A 38 17.91 0.19 17.67
C TRP A 38 16.91 1.08 16.95
N GLN A 39 17.32 1.73 15.85
CA GLN A 39 16.40 2.53 15.04
C GLN A 39 15.33 1.67 14.36
N GLN A 40 15.71 0.50 13.82
CA GLN A 40 14.74 -0.48 13.28
C GLN A 40 13.73 -0.90 14.37
N PHE A 41 14.20 -1.18 15.58
CA PHE A 41 13.33 -1.53 16.71
C PHE A 41 12.33 -0.41 17.02
N HIS A 42 12.77 0.85 17.09
CA HIS A 42 11.88 1.97 17.38
C HIS A 42 10.78 2.15 16.34
N ILE A 43 11.10 1.97 15.05
CA ILE A 43 10.10 2.00 13.99
C ILE A 43 9.07 0.87 14.20
N LEU A 44 9.53 -0.36 14.45
CA LEU A 44 8.65 -1.51 14.66
C LEU A 44 7.82 -1.40 15.95
N ASP A 45 8.36 -0.79 17.00
CA ASP A 45 7.65 -0.62 18.27
C ASP A 45 6.47 0.34 18.12
N SER A 46 6.60 1.38 17.29
CA SER A 46 5.49 2.27 16.94
C SER A 46 4.29 1.50 16.35
N MET A 47 4.55 0.41 15.60
CA MET A 47 3.49 -0.42 15.01
C MET A 47 2.67 -1.21 16.04
N ARG A 48 3.24 -1.51 17.20
CA ARG A 48 2.54 -2.32 18.23
C ARG A 48 1.29 -1.61 18.74
N ARG A 49 1.24 -0.28 18.64
CA ARG A 49 0.08 0.53 19.03
C ARG A 49 -1.14 0.26 18.14
N PHE A 50 -0.94 -0.02 16.86
CA PHE A 50 -2.03 -0.32 15.91
C PHE A 50 -2.65 -1.71 16.08
N LYS A 51 -1.99 -2.63 16.79
CA LYS A 51 -2.51 -3.98 17.05
C LYS A 51 -3.41 -4.06 18.30
N LYS A 52 -3.45 -3.01 19.13
CA LYS A 52 -4.21 -3.04 20.38
C LYS A 52 -5.71 -2.81 20.19
N ASP A 53 -6.11 -2.04 19.18
CA ASP A 53 -7.51 -1.73 18.94
C ASP A 53 -8.07 -2.73 17.93
N LYS A 54 -8.68 -3.80 18.43
CA LYS A 54 -9.48 -4.70 17.61
C LYS A 54 -10.72 -3.94 17.14
N TYR A 55 -10.99 -3.96 15.85
CA TYR A 55 -12.28 -3.51 15.34
C TYR A 55 -13.39 -4.31 16.04
N GLU A 56 -14.34 -3.63 16.67
CA GLU A 56 -15.55 -4.23 17.25
C GLU A 56 -16.56 -4.59 16.14
N MET A 57 -16.10 -5.34 15.14
CA MET A 57 -16.92 -5.78 14.01
C MET A 57 -16.99 -7.31 14.00
N LYS A 58 -18.21 -7.83 13.83
CA LYS A 58 -18.41 -9.27 13.69
C LYS A 58 -18.04 -9.71 12.27
N LYS A 59 -17.20 -10.74 12.18
CA LYS A 59 -16.85 -11.40 10.91
C LYS A 59 -18.13 -11.89 10.23
N SER A 60 -18.27 -11.65 8.92
CA SER A 60 -19.37 -12.17 8.12
C SER A 60 -18.81 -12.99 6.96
N GLU A 61 -19.03 -14.31 6.99
CA GLU A 61 -18.55 -15.21 5.93
C GLU A 61 -19.15 -14.86 4.56
N ARG A 62 -20.41 -14.39 4.53
CA ARG A 62 -21.05 -13.92 3.29
C ARG A 62 -20.35 -12.70 2.69
N ILE A 63 -19.91 -11.77 3.53
CA ILE A 63 -19.18 -10.58 3.05
C ILE A 63 -17.79 -10.99 2.59
N LEU A 64 -17.12 -11.87 3.32
CA LEU A 64 -15.79 -12.36 2.94
C LEU A 64 -15.80 -13.16 1.65
N SER A 65 -16.83 -13.97 1.40
CA SER A 65 -16.97 -14.70 0.14
C SER A 65 -17.14 -13.76 -1.06
N VAL A 66 -17.75 -12.57 -0.87
CA VAL A 66 -17.84 -11.56 -1.94
C VAL A 66 -16.47 -11.00 -2.31
N PHE A 67 -15.55 -10.89 -1.35
CA PHE A 67 -14.18 -10.46 -1.65
C PHE A 67 -13.38 -11.53 -2.41
N ASN A 68 -13.79 -12.80 -2.38
CA ASN A 68 -13.16 -13.90 -3.11
C ASN A 68 -11.62 -13.92 -3.00
N ASN A 69 -11.09 -13.78 -1.78
CA ASN A 69 -9.65 -13.65 -1.48
C ASN A 69 -8.90 -12.56 -2.27
N PHE A 70 -9.61 -11.60 -2.85
CA PHE A 70 -9.08 -10.61 -3.80
C PHE A 70 -8.44 -11.25 -5.04
N ASP A 71 -8.85 -12.46 -5.42
CA ASP A 71 -8.30 -13.18 -6.57
C ASP A 71 -8.80 -12.60 -7.91
N ASP A 72 -9.94 -11.91 -7.90
CA ASP A 72 -10.55 -11.26 -9.08
C ASP A 72 -9.86 -9.92 -9.44
N CYS A 73 -8.53 -9.95 -9.54
CA CYS A 73 -7.73 -8.79 -9.89
C CYS A 73 -7.43 -8.76 -11.40
N LEU A 74 -7.76 -7.65 -12.04
CA LEU A 74 -7.35 -7.36 -13.41
C LEU A 74 -6.00 -6.65 -13.41
N SER A 75 -5.16 -6.94 -14.41
CA SER A 75 -3.91 -6.21 -14.62
C SER A 75 -4.19 -4.73 -14.91
N GLU A 76 -3.22 -3.87 -14.59
CA GLU A 76 -3.28 -2.44 -14.89
C GLU A 76 -3.62 -2.19 -16.38
N GLU A 77 -2.98 -2.93 -17.28
CA GLU A 77 -3.23 -2.85 -18.72
C GLU A 77 -4.68 -3.24 -19.09
N SER A 78 -5.21 -4.31 -18.48
CA SER A 78 -6.59 -4.74 -18.74
C SER A 78 -7.59 -3.69 -18.26
N LEU A 79 -7.36 -3.12 -17.07
CA LEU A 79 -8.18 -2.04 -16.53
C LEU A 79 -8.11 -0.78 -17.40
N TRP A 80 -6.92 -0.44 -17.89
CA TRP A 80 -6.71 0.67 -18.80
C TRP A 80 -7.52 0.52 -20.09
N GLN A 81 -7.43 -0.63 -20.75
CA GLN A 81 -8.18 -0.91 -21.98
C GLN A 81 -9.69 -0.89 -21.79
N ILE A 82 -10.19 -1.43 -20.67
CA ILE A 82 -11.62 -1.35 -20.32
C ILE A 82 -12.04 0.10 -20.12
N SER A 83 -11.23 0.90 -19.41
CA SER A 83 -11.46 2.32 -19.20
C SER A 83 -11.58 3.09 -20.53
N GLU A 84 -10.68 2.84 -21.48
CA GLU A 84 -10.73 3.47 -22.81
C GLU A 84 -11.96 3.07 -23.63
N LYS A 85 -12.44 1.82 -23.51
CA LYS A 85 -13.69 1.39 -24.16
C LYS A 85 -14.91 2.09 -23.58
N ILE A 86 -14.95 2.27 -22.25
CA ILE A 86 -16.04 2.96 -21.55
C ILE A 86 -16.04 4.46 -21.87
N LYS A 87 -14.85 5.09 -21.84
CA LYS A 87 -14.68 6.51 -22.14
C LYS A 87 -13.53 6.72 -23.13
N PRO A 88 -13.81 6.63 -24.45
CA PRO A 88 -12.81 6.84 -25.47
C PRO A 88 -12.24 8.26 -25.39
N ARG A 89 -10.92 8.38 -25.34
CA ARG A 89 -10.25 9.67 -25.45
C ARG A 89 -10.36 10.18 -26.89
N GLY A 90 -10.83 11.41 -27.07
CA GLY A 90 -10.66 12.13 -28.34
C GLY A 90 -11.67 11.89 -29.47
N LYS A 91 -12.91 11.47 -29.21
CA LYS A 91 -13.97 11.73 -30.20
C LYS A 91 -14.29 13.23 -30.20
N LYS A 92 -13.60 14.00 -31.04
CA LYS A 92 -14.19 15.24 -31.56
C LYS A 92 -15.58 14.85 -32.07
N LYS A 93 -16.64 15.50 -31.61
CA LYS A 93 -17.95 15.38 -32.26
C LYS A 93 -17.69 15.73 -33.73
N GLU A 94 -17.75 14.75 -34.63
CA GLU A 94 -17.82 15.06 -36.05
C GLU A 94 -19.10 15.86 -36.24
N PHE A 95 -18.94 17.17 -36.40
CA PHE A 95 -20.03 18.03 -36.80
C PHE A 95 -20.33 17.64 -38.26
N LYS A 96 -21.38 16.85 -38.47
CA LYS A 96 -21.93 16.64 -39.81
C LYS A 96 -22.76 17.88 -40.13
N PRO A 97 -22.36 18.75 -41.08
CA PRO A 97 -23.28 19.76 -41.58
C PRO A 97 -24.40 19.04 -42.32
N GLU A 98 -25.64 19.30 -41.91
CA GLU A 98 -26.84 18.84 -42.62
C GLU A 98 -26.84 19.43 -44.04
N SER A 99 -27.20 18.58 -45.01
CA SER A 99 -27.25 18.89 -46.45
C SER A 99 -28.57 19.53 -46.83
#